data_AF-A0A934P2E0-F1
#
_entry.id   AF-A0A934P2E0-F1
#
_cell.length_a   1.000
_cell.length_b   1.000
_cell.length_c   1.000
_cell.angle_alpha   90.00
_cell.angle_beta   90.00
_cell.angle_gamma   90.00
#
_symmetry.space_group_name_H-M   'P 1'
#
loop_
_entity.id
_entity.type
_entity.pdbx_description
1 polymer ?
#
loop_
_entity_poly.entity_id
_entity_poly.type
_entity_poly.pdbx_seq_one_letter_code
_entity_poly.pdbx_strand_id
1 'polypeptide(L)'
;MTSEKRADSERPQPRAVSPGRPPKSAVAALQRQILRVAGAEFLSRGYAEANMSRIASDAGVSKKTIYARYPSKDELLVAVTSDLATRSYQRVIAAMSASDGDPEHVLTSFGTQVAEAWASPEEVGVYRLIVSEAPRFPQLASIYRDTMDLFRVTLAEYLKEQCAAGTLEIADTDVASRQFGMLVYGEIREKGLLGEPVTNDELASAVKRAVKLFLTGYATMRR
;
A
#
# COMPACT_ATOMS: atom_id res chain seq x y z
N MET A 1 -7.41 -35.93 79.44
CA MET A 1 -6.72 -34.67 79.12
C MET A 1 -5.58 -34.98 78.16
N THR A 2 -5.31 -34.33 77.04
CA THR A 2 -6.08 -33.52 76.09
C THR A 2 -5.21 -33.59 74.83
N SER A 3 -5.81 -33.93 73.70
CA SER A 3 -5.20 -33.86 72.38
C SER A 3 -5.00 -32.39 72.00
N GLU A 4 -3.90 -32.03 71.33
CA GLU A 4 -3.96 -31.19 70.12
C GLU A 4 -2.57 -30.96 69.51
N LYS A 5 -2.42 -31.54 68.32
CA LYS A 5 -1.28 -31.42 67.41
C LYS A 5 -1.53 -30.16 66.57
N ARG A 6 -0.71 -29.11 66.74
CA ARG A 6 -0.78 -27.90 65.90
C ARG A 6 -0.34 -28.24 64.47
N ALA A 7 -1.26 -28.12 63.52
CA ALA A 7 -0.99 -28.15 62.09
C ALA A 7 -0.59 -26.74 61.64
N ASP A 8 0.63 -26.62 61.15
CA ASP A 8 1.12 -25.42 60.47
C ASP A 8 0.47 -25.38 59.08
N SER A 9 -0.34 -24.35 58.81
CA SER A 9 -1.06 -24.20 57.56
C SER A 9 -0.27 -23.29 56.61
N GLU A 10 0.42 -23.91 55.65
CA GLU A 10 1.02 -23.22 54.52
C GLU A 10 -0.06 -22.45 53.74
N ARG A 11 0.12 -21.13 53.61
CA ARG A 11 -0.73 -20.29 52.76
C ARG A 11 -0.50 -20.65 51.28
N PRO A 12 -1.55 -20.91 50.49
CA PRO A 12 -1.39 -21.19 49.07
C PRO A 12 -0.94 -19.93 48.32
N GLN A 13 0.14 -20.05 47.53
CA GLN A 13 0.57 -19.00 46.61
C GLN A 13 -0.48 -18.79 45.50
N PRO A 14 -0.77 -17.55 45.09
CA PRO A 14 -1.75 -17.28 44.05
C PRO A 14 -1.29 -17.87 42.71
N ARG A 15 -2.11 -18.77 42.16
CA ARG A 15 -1.94 -19.30 40.79
C ARG A 15 -1.92 -18.15 39.79
N ALA A 16 -0.86 -18.09 38.99
CA ALA A 16 -0.77 -17.19 37.85
C ALA A 16 -1.97 -17.45 36.91
N VAL A 17 -2.82 -16.43 36.75
CA VAL A 17 -3.93 -16.46 35.81
C VAL A 17 -3.33 -16.54 34.41
N SER A 18 -3.58 -17.65 33.70
CA SER A 18 -3.22 -17.75 32.29
C SER A 18 -3.90 -16.63 31.51
N PRO A 19 -3.19 -15.84 30.69
CA PRO A 19 -3.82 -14.76 29.95
C PRO A 19 -4.88 -15.38 29.03
N GLY A 20 -6.13 -14.96 29.22
CA GLY A 20 -7.22 -15.34 28.32
C GLY A 20 -6.89 -14.98 26.87
N ARG A 21 -7.62 -15.58 25.92
CA ARG A 21 -7.42 -15.33 24.49
C ARG A 21 -7.35 -13.81 24.24
N PRO A 22 -6.26 -13.31 23.62
CA PRO A 22 -6.07 -11.87 23.46
C PRO A 22 -7.23 -11.25 22.66
N PRO A 23 -7.63 -10.01 22.99
CA PRO A 23 -8.71 -9.33 22.30
C PRO A 23 -8.40 -9.16 20.80
N LYS A 24 -9.44 -9.21 19.95
CA LYS A 24 -9.30 -9.11 18.48
C LYS A 24 -8.50 -7.87 18.04
N SER A 25 -8.66 -6.76 18.76
CA SER A 25 -7.92 -5.50 18.51
C SER A 25 -6.41 -5.65 18.74
N ALA A 26 -5.98 -6.38 19.77
CA ALA A 26 -4.57 -6.65 20.03
C ALA A 26 -3.97 -7.57 18.96
N VAL A 27 -4.73 -8.54 18.46
CA VAL A 27 -4.30 -9.41 17.34
C VAL A 27 -4.11 -8.60 16.05
N ALA A 28 -5.05 -7.72 15.72
CA ALA A 28 -4.95 -6.86 14.54
C ALA A 28 -3.79 -5.84 14.64
N ALA A 29 -3.59 -5.25 15.82
CA ALA A 29 -2.46 -4.35 16.07
C ALA A 29 -1.12 -5.07 15.90
N LEU A 30 -1.00 -6.29 16.45
CA LEU A 30 0.19 -7.12 16.30
C LEU A 30 0.45 -7.49 14.83
N GLN A 31 -0.59 -7.83 14.08
CA GLN A 31 -0.46 -8.13 12.65
C GLN A 31 0.09 -6.92 11.88
N ARG A 32 -0.48 -5.72 12.10
CA ARG A 32 0.03 -4.48 11.48
C ARG A 32 1.48 -4.21 11.87
N GLN A 33 1.85 -4.45 13.12
CA GLN A 33 3.23 -4.28 13.57
C GLN A 33 4.19 -5.23 12.85
N ILE A 34 3.84 -6.52 12.73
CA ILE A 34 4.67 -7.51 12.02
C ILE A 34 4.81 -7.12 10.55
N LEU A 35 3.71 -6.77 9.87
CA LEU A 35 3.72 -6.41 8.46
C LEU A 35 4.55 -5.14 8.20
N ARG A 36 4.43 -4.12 9.07
CA ARG A 36 5.24 -2.90 8.97
C ARG A 36 6.74 -3.19 9.10
N VAL A 37 7.13 -3.98 10.09
CA VAL A 37 8.54 -4.33 10.32
C VAL A 37 9.08 -5.22 9.18
N ALA A 38 8.29 -6.20 8.75
CA ALA A 38 8.65 -7.06 7.62
C ALA A 38 8.79 -6.25 6.32
N GLY A 39 7.89 -5.30 6.07
CA GLY A 39 7.98 -4.36 4.96
C GLY A 39 9.28 -3.58 4.97
N ALA A 40 9.66 -2.99 6.11
CA ALA A 40 10.93 -2.28 6.23
C ALA A 40 12.15 -3.18 5.94
N GLU A 41 12.16 -4.42 6.43
CA GLU A 41 13.23 -5.40 6.16
C GLU A 41 13.30 -5.75 4.66
N PHE A 42 12.17 -6.06 4.02
CA PHE A 42 12.15 -6.39 2.59
C PHE A 42 12.53 -5.21 1.70
N LEU A 43 12.06 -4.00 2.02
CA LEU A 43 12.36 -2.80 1.23
C LEU A 43 13.83 -2.37 1.37
N SER A 44 14.44 -2.59 2.54
CA SER A 44 15.83 -2.19 2.78
C SER A 44 16.86 -3.23 2.31
N ARG A 45 16.54 -4.52 2.39
CA ARG A 45 17.49 -5.62 2.11
C ARG A 45 17.13 -6.45 0.88
N GLY A 46 15.94 -6.26 0.30
CA GLY A 46 15.41 -7.15 -0.71
C GLY A 46 14.94 -8.49 -0.13
N TYR A 47 14.30 -9.30 -0.97
CA TYR A 47 13.76 -10.59 -0.54
C TYR A 47 14.84 -11.59 -0.13
N ALA A 48 15.94 -11.69 -0.88
CA ALA A 48 17.01 -12.68 -0.64
C ALA A 48 17.62 -12.52 0.77
N GLU A 49 18.06 -11.32 1.11
CA GLU A 49 18.77 -11.02 2.36
C GLU A 49 17.83 -10.81 3.56
N ALA A 50 16.52 -10.60 3.35
CA ALA A 50 15.55 -10.47 4.42
C ALA A 50 15.53 -11.71 5.35
N ASN A 51 15.48 -11.45 6.66
CA ASN A 51 15.64 -12.49 7.69
C ASN A 51 14.48 -12.50 8.69
N MET A 52 13.79 -13.65 8.77
CA MET A 52 12.65 -13.87 9.66
C MET A 52 12.98 -13.69 11.15
N SER A 53 14.21 -13.98 11.58
CA SER A 53 14.64 -13.78 12.97
C SER A 53 14.83 -12.29 13.30
N ARG A 54 15.36 -11.48 12.36
CA ARG A 54 15.45 -10.02 12.53
C ARG A 54 14.07 -9.39 12.58
N ILE A 55 13.19 -9.76 11.65
CA ILE A 55 11.80 -9.31 11.65
C ILE A 55 11.11 -9.63 12.99
N ALA A 56 11.33 -10.83 13.54
CA ALA A 56 10.78 -11.21 14.86
C ALA A 56 11.30 -10.30 15.98
N SER A 57 12.63 -10.12 16.03
CA SER A 57 13.28 -9.24 17.02
C SER A 57 12.73 -7.81 16.95
N ASP A 58 12.73 -7.22 15.76
CA ASP A 58 12.35 -5.82 15.54
C ASP A 58 10.83 -5.60 15.73
N ALA A 59 10.03 -6.63 15.49
CA ALA A 59 8.60 -6.62 15.80
C ALA A 59 8.29 -6.91 17.27
N GLY A 60 9.29 -7.21 18.11
CA GLY A 60 9.09 -7.51 19.53
C GLY A 60 8.34 -8.82 19.78
N VAL A 61 8.47 -9.80 18.88
CA VAL A 61 7.79 -11.09 18.95
C VAL A 61 8.76 -12.26 18.83
N SER A 62 8.34 -13.44 19.29
CA SER A 62 9.14 -14.65 19.06
C SER A 62 9.12 -15.07 17.59
N LYS A 63 10.18 -15.75 17.13
CA LYS A 63 10.21 -16.37 15.80
C LYS A 63 9.01 -17.31 15.61
N LYS A 64 8.66 -18.11 16.63
CA LYS A 64 7.46 -18.98 16.62
C LYS A 64 6.17 -18.19 16.37
N THR A 65 6.05 -16.98 16.89
CA THR A 65 4.89 -16.09 16.70
C THR A 65 4.73 -15.66 15.24
N ILE A 66 5.84 -15.39 14.53
CA ILE A 66 5.81 -15.08 13.10
C ILE A 66 5.44 -16.33 12.30
N TYR A 67 6.14 -17.45 12.50
CA TYR A 67 5.89 -18.68 11.74
C TYR A 67 4.49 -19.26 11.95
N ALA A 68 3.86 -19.00 13.10
CA ALA A 68 2.47 -19.37 13.34
C ALA A 68 1.46 -18.57 12.49
N ARG A 69 1.85 -17.40 11.94
CA ARG A 69 1.01 -16.54 11.09
C ARG A 69 1.42 -16.62 9.62
N TYR A 70 2.72 -16.67 9.39
CA TYR A 70 3.35 -16.71 8.08
C TYR A 70 4.35 -17.88 8.08
N PRO A 71 3.90 -19.09 7.70
CA PRO A 71 4.71 -20.32 7.68
C PRO A 71 6.02 -20.20 6.90
N SER A 72 6.11 -19.27 5.95
CA SER A 72 7.29 -19.03 5.12
C SER A 72 7.61 -17.54 4.96
N LYS A 73 8.85 -17.24 4.54
CA LYS A 73 9.25 -15.88 4.15
C LYS A 73 8.42 -15.38 2.95
N ASP A 74 8.03 -16.30 2.07
CA ASP A 74 7.27 -16.05 0.84
C ASP A 74 5.85 -15.62 1.18
N GLU A 75 5.19 -16.31 2.10
CA GLU A 75 3.86 -15.92 2.59
C GLU A 75 3.89 -14.58 3.34
N LEU A 76 4.96 -14.30 4.08
CA LEU A 76 5.14 -13.00 4.70
C LEU A 76 5.34 -11.89 3.66
N LEU A 77 6.12 -12.14 2.61
CA LEU A 77 6.31 -11.21 1.50
C LEU A 77 4.98 -10.87 0.83
N VAL A 78 4.20 -11.89 0.44
CA VAL A 78 2.89 -11.70 -0.18
C VAL A 78 1.96 -10.91 0.74
N ALA A 79 1.92 -11.23 2.03
CA ALA A 79 1.08 -10.51 2.99
C ALA A 79 1.49 -9.04 3.15
N VAL A 80 2.80 -8.76 3.16
CA VAL A 80 3.34 -7.39 3.20
C VAL A 80 2.93 -6.63 1.94
N THR A 81 3.10 -7.21 0.76
CA THR A 81 2.74 -6.56 -0.51
C THR A 81 1.23 -6.30 -0.60
N SER A 82 0.39 -7.23 -0.13
CA SER A 82 -1.06 -7.04 -0.07
C SER A 82 -1.50 -5.93 0.89
N ASP A 83 -0.84 -5.80 2.06
CA ASP A 83 -1.11 -4.71 3.00
C ASP A 83 -0.76 -3.35 2.38
N LEU A 84 0.41 -3.26 1.73
CA LEU A 84 0.86 -2.08 1.02
C LEU A 84 -0.09 -1.69 -0.11
N ALA A 85 -0.50 -2.65 -0.93
CA ALA A 85 -1.52 -2.48 -1.97
C ALA A 85 -2.85 -1.95 -1.40
N THR A 86 -3.30 -2.49 -0.26
CA THR A 86 -4.53 -2.03 0.41
C THR A 86 -4.40 -0.58 0.88
N ARG A 87 -3.24 -0.17 1.40
CA ARG A 87 -2.98 1.22 1.78
C ARG A 87 -2.95 2.14 0.56
N SER A 88 -2.33 1.70 -0.54
CA SER A 88 -2.30 2.43 -1.81
C SER A 88 -3.72 2.61 -2.38
N TYR A 89 -4.55 1.55 -2.35
CA TYR A 89 -5.98 1.59 -2.68
C TYR A 89 -6.71 2.70 -1.92
N GLN A 90 -6.53 2.78 -0.60
CA GLN A 90 -7.23 3.75 0.24
C GLN A 90 -6.86 5.20 -0.11
N ARG A 91 -5.60 5.43 -0.49
CA ARG A 91 -5.14 6.76 -0.91
C ARG A 91 -5.78 7.18 -2.24
N VAL A 92 -5.86 6.28 -3.22
CA VAL A 92 -6.48 6.55 -4.53
C VAL A 92 -7.95 6.93 -4.38
N ILE A 93 -8.72 6.15 -3.62
CA ILE A 93 -10.14 6.44 -3.38
C ILE A 93 -10.31 7.79 -2.67
N ALA A 94 -9.54 8.02 -1.61
CA ALA A 94 -9.60 9.30 -0.87
C ALA A 94 -9.27 10.49 -1.78
N ALA A 95 -8.27 10.36 -2.67
CA ALA A 95 -7.86 11.42 -3.58
C ALA A 95 -8.96 11.79 -4.58
N MET A 96 -9.65 10.79 -5.16
CA MET A 96 -10.76 11.05 -6.07
C MET A 96 -11.93 11.70 -5.35
N SER A 97 -12.33 11.16 -4.19
CA SER A 97 -13.46 11.70 -3.41
C SER A 97 -13.24 13.11 -2.87
N ALA A 98 -11.99 13.53 -2.69
CA ALA A 98 -11.65 14.87 -2.23
C ALA A 98 -11.58 15.91 -3.36
N SER A 99 -11.72 15.50 -4.62
CA SER A 99 -11.59 16.38 -5.78
C SER A 99 -12.97 16.79 -6.31
N ASP A 100 -13.16 18.09 -6.56
CA ASP A 100 -14.41 18.66 -7.09
C ASP A 100 -14.09 19.86 -8.01
N GLY A 101 -15.03 20.24 -8.88
CA GLY A 101 -14.88 21.35 -9.82
C GLY A 101 -14.73 20.90 -11.27
N ASP A 102 -14.11 21.75 -12.09
CA ASP A 102 -13.91 21.46 -13.51
C ASP A 102 -12.90 20.31 -13.74
N PRO A 103 -12.90 19.67 -14.93
CA PRO A 103 -12.00 18.56 -15.22
C PRO A 103 -10.51 18.87 -15.07
N GLU A 104 -10.08 20.11 -15.33
CA GLU A 104 -8.67 20.47 -15.15
C GLU A 104 -8.29 20.46 -13.67
N HIS A 105 -9.13 21.03 -12.82
CA HIS A 105 -8.93 21.04 -11.38
C HIS A 105 -8.96 19.62 -10.78
N VAL A 106 -9.97 18.82 -11.12
CA VAL A 106 -10.12 17.46 -10.59
C VAL A 106 -8.95 16.58 -11.02
N LEU A 107 -8.59 16.57 -12.31
CA LEU A 107 -7.47 15.76 -12.81
C LEU A 107 -6.13 16.22 -12.22
N THR A 108 -5.95 17.52 -12.00
CA THR A 108 -4.74 18.05 -11.34
C THR A 108 -4.66 17.62 -9.88
N SER A 109 -5.74 17.77 -9.13
CA SER A 109 -5.81 17.36 -7.71
C SER A 109 -5.59 15.86 -7.56
N PHE A 110 -6.35 15.05 -8.29
CA PHE A 110 -6.26 13.60 -8.27
C PHE A 110 -4.87 13.12 -8.74
N GLY A 111 -4.38 13.66 -9.86
CA GLY A 111 -3.07 13.33 -10.40
C GLY A 111 -1.92 13.67 -9.44
N THR A 112 -2.02 14.80 -8.71
CA THR A 112 -1.02 15.20 -7.72
C THR A 112 -0.97 14.23 -6.55
N GLN A 113 -2.13 13.94 -5.94
CA GLN A 113 -2.20 13.04 -4.79
C GLN A 113 -1.73 11.62 -5.13
N VAL A 114 -2.08 11.13 -6.32
CA VAL A 114 -1.64 9.81 -6.78
C VAL A 114 -0.15 9.80 -7.10
N ALA A 115 0.36 10.83 -7.78
CA ALA A 115 1.79 10.96 -8.05
C ALA A 115 2.60 11.01 -6.75
N GLU A 116 2.15 11.76 -5.74
CA GLU A 116 2.83 11.87 -4.43
C GLU A 116 2.89 10.52 -3.73
N ALA A 117 1.77 9.79 -3.75
CA ALA A 117 1.73 8.43 -3.21
C ALA A 117 2.75 7.54 -3.93
N TRP A 118 2.69 7.46 -5.25
CA TRP A 118 3.52 6.55 -6.04
C TRP A 118 5.01 6.94 -6.13
N ALA A 119 5.33 8.21 -5.94
CA ALA A 119 6.71 8.71 -5.88
C ALA A 119 7.35 8.50 -4.49
N SER A 120 6.57 8.11 -3.49
CA SER A 120 7.11 7.89 -2.15
C SER A 120 8.18 6.78 -2.14
N PRO A 121 9.23 6.89 -1.31
CA PRO A 121 10.27 5.86 -1.21
C PRO A 121 9.72 4.46 -0.90
N GLU A 122 8.62 4.38 -0.14
CA GLU A 122 7.93 3.12 0.17
C GLU A 122 7.36 2.49 -1.10
N GLU A 123 6.54 3.22 -1.87
CA GLU A 123 5.92 2.69 -3.11
C GLU A 123 6.95 2.35 -4.19
N VAL A 124 7.98 3.18 -4.35
CA VAL A 124 9.09 2.90 -5.28
C VAL A 124 9.81 1.61 -4.89
N GLY A 125 10.10 1.44 -3.59
CA GLY A 125 10.73 0.21 -3.09
C GLY A 125 9.85 -1.02 -3.29
N VAL A 126 8.54 -0.90 -3.07
CA VAL A 126 7.57 -1.98 -3.33
C VAL A 126 7.57 -2.35 -4.80
N TYR A 127 7.51 -1.36 -5.69
CA TYR A 127 7.54 -1.61 -7.12
C TYR A 127 8.83 -2.33 -7.55
N ARG A 128 10.00 -1.92 -7.05
CA ARG A 128 11.28 -2.62 -7.29
C ARG A 128 11.24 -4.07 -6.82
N LEU A 129 10.70 -4.31 -5.62
CA LEU A 129 10.56 -5.63 -5.04
C LEU A 129 9.62 -6.51 -5.90
N ILE A 130 8.50 -5.97 -6.36
CA ILE A 130 7.58 -6.70 -7.24
C ILE A 130 8.25 -7.01 -8.57
N VAL A 131 8.89 -6.03 -9.23
CA VAL A 131 9.55 -6.24 -10.53
C VAL A 131 10.66 -7.29 -10.44
N SER A 132 11.47 -7.24 -9.38
CA SER A 132 12.58 -8.19 -9.20
C SER A 132 12.10 -9.60 -8.85
N GLU A 133 11.03 -9.73 -8.06
CA GLU A 133 10.62 -11.02 -7.50
C GLU A 133 9.41 -11.67 -8.19
N ALA A 134 8.67 -10.93 -9.02
CA ALA A 134 7.52 -11.44 -9.77
C ALA A 134 7.78 -12.70 -10.63
N PRO A 135 8.95 -12.87 -11.29
CA PRO A 135 9.25 -14.11 -12.01
C PRO A 135 9.23 -15.35 -11.10
N ARG A 136 9.59 -15.19 -9.83
CA ARG A 136 9.56 -16.26 -8.81
C ARG A 136 8.22 -16.32 -8.09
N PHE A 137 7.58 -15.18 -7.87
CA PHE A 137 6.31 -15.07 -7.16
C PHE A 137 5.27 -14.34 -8.02
N PRO A 138 4.59 -15.04 -8.96
CA PRO A 138 3.62 -14.42 -9.86
C PRO A 138 2.46 -13.70 -9.16
N GLN A 139 2.17 -14.06 -7.91
CA GLN A 139 1.17 -13.41 -7.06
C GLN A 139 1.47 -11.93 -6.83
N LEU A 140 2.75 -11.54 -6.74
CA LEU A 140 3.15 -10.14 -6.58
C LEU A 140 2.76 -9.30 -7.80
N ALA A 141 2.90 -9.87 -9.00
CA ALA A 141 2.46 -9.21 -10.23
C ALA A 141 0.93 -9.09 -10.29
N SER A 142 0.18 -10.05 -9.73
CA SER A 142 -1.28 -9.92 -9.61
C SER A 142 -1.65 -8.78 -8.69
N ILE A 143 -1.08 -8.72 -7.48
CA ILE A 143 -1.35 -7.66 -6.52
C ILE A 143 -1.07 -6.28 -7.12
N TYR A 144 0.04 -6.13 -7.86
CA TYR A 144 0.35 -4.89 -8.56
C TYR A 144 -0.71 -4.54 -9.61
N ARG A 145 -1.10 -5.49 -10.47
CA ARG A 145 -2.13 -5.27 -11.50
C ARG A 145 -3.45 -4.86 -10.86
N ASP A 146 -3.89 -5.57 -9.84
CA ASP A 146 -5.16 -5.31 -9.15
C ASP A 146 -5.16 -3.91 -8.51
N THR A 147 -4.02 -3.49 -7.95
CA THR A 147 -3.85 -2.13 -7.39
C THR A 147 -3.90 -1.06 -8.48
N MET A 148 -3.27 -1.30 -9.63
CA MET A 148 -3.30 -0.35 -10.76
C MET A 148 -4.67 -0.32 -11.44
N ASP A 149 -5.38 -1.44 -11.49
CA ASP A 149 -6.74 -1.53 -12.03
C ASP A 149 -7.73 -0.71 -11.23
N LEU A 150 -7.56 -0.58 -9.91
CA LEU A 150 -8.36 0.36 -9.12
C LEU A 150 -8.23 1.80 -9.61
N PHE A 151 -6.99 2.32 -9.67
CA PHE A 151 -6.75 3.68 -10.17
C PHE A 151 -7.41 3.87 -11.54
N ARG A 152 -7.29 2.85 -12.39
CA ARG A 152 -7.84 2.89 -13.74
C ARG A 152 -9.35 2.99 -13.72
N VAL A 153 -10.02 2.13 -12.96
CA VAL A 153 -11.48 2.08 -12.85
C VAL A 153 -12.02 3.37 -12.23
N THR A 154 -11.45 3.83 -11.11
CA THR A 154 -11.87 5.06 -10.42
C THR A 154 -11.78 6.28 -11.35
N LEU A 155 -10.69 6.42 -12.10
CA LEU A 155 -10.57 7.52 -13.05
C LEU A 155 -11.49 7.35 -14.27
N ALA A 156 -11.64 6.12 -14.79
CA ALA A 156 -12.51 5.86 -15.92
C ALA A 156 -13.98 6.17 -15.59
N GLU A 157 -14.44 5.85 -14.37
CA GLU A 157 -15.78 6.20 -13.88
C GLU A 157 -15.99 7.72 -13.88
N TYR A 158 -15.06 8.49 -13.31
CA TYR A 158 -15.09 9.95 -13.36
C TYR A 158 -15.15 10.48 -14.81
N LEU A 159 -14.30 9.96 -15.71
CA LEU A 159 -14.27 10.40 -17.10
C LEU A 159 -15.58 10.06 -17.84
N LYS A 160 -16.23 8.93 -17.53
CA LYS A 160 -17.55 8.56 -18.07
C LYS A 160 -18.62 9.57 -17.66
N GLU A 161 -18.60 10.01 -16.40
CA GLU A 161 -19.52 11.04 -15.89
C GLU A 161 -19.33 12.38 -16.62
N GLN A 162 -18.09 12.78 -16.85
CA GLN A 162 -17.78 14.00 -17.61
C GLN A 162 -18.23 13.92 -19.08
N CYS A 163 -18.07 12.76 -19.71
CA CYS A 163 -18.59 12.53 -21.06
C CYS A 163 -20.12 12.59 -21.11
N ALA A 164 -20.80 12.01 -20.12
CA ALA A 164 -22.26 12.06 -20.01
C ALA A 164 -22.77 13.50 -19.77
N ALA A 165 -21.99 14.33 -19.08
CA ALA A 165 -22.27 15.75 -18.87
C ALA A 165 -21.92 16.63 -20.09
N GLY A 166 -21.27 16.07 -21.12
CA GLY A 166 -20.82 16.80 -22.31
C GLY A 166 -19.62 17.72 -22.08
N THR A 167 -18.91 17.59 -20.96
CA THR A 167 -17.72 18.40 -20.63
C THR A 167 -16.46 17.86 -21.29
N LEU A 168 -16.40 16.56 -21.59
CA LEU A 168 -15.31 15.89 -22.28
C LEU A 168 -15.84 15.01 -23.43
N GLU A 169 -15.03 14.78 -24.46
CA GLU A 169 -15.35 13.85 -25.55
C GLU A 169 -14.29 12.76 -25.64
N ILE A 170 -14.51 11.66 -24.90
CA ILE A 170 -13.57 10.55 -24.81
C ILE A 170 -14.24 9.28 -25.36
N ALA A 171 -13.69 8.74 -26.47
CA ALA A 171 -14.22 7.55 -27.11
C ALA A 171 -14.06 6.27 -26.25
N ASP A 172 -12.95 6.15 -25.53
CA ASP A 172 -12.66 5.04 -24.65
C ASP A 172 -12.00 5.54 -23.35
N THR A 173 -12.83 5.65 -22.30
CA THR A 173 -12.42 6.13 -20.98
C THR A 173 -11.46 5.19 -20.26
N ASP A 174 -11.52 3.88 -20.56
CA ASP A 174 -10.64 2.87 -19.96
C ASP A 174 -9.22 2.95 -20.55
N VAL A 175 -9.11 3.28 -21.84
CA VAL A 175 -7.85 3.64 -22.50
C VAL A 175 -7.34 4.99 -22.03
N ALA A 176 -8.20 6.01 -21.97
CA ALA A 176 -7.81 7.35 -21.52
C ALA A 176 -7.24 7.32 -20.10
N SER A 177 -7.90 6.59 -19.19
CA SER A 177 -7.41 6.36 -17.84
C SER A 177 -6.04 5.67 -17.79
N ARG A 178 -5.79 4.67 -18.67
CA ARG A 178 -4.45 4.06 -18.83
C ARG A 178 -3.39 5.11 -19.16
N GLN A 179 -3.69 5.94 -20.14
CA GLN A 179 -2.76 6.91 -20.68
C GLN A 179 -2.47 8.01 -19.65
N PHE A 180 -3.50 8.50 -18.96
CA PHE A 180 -3.33 9.49 -17.90
C PHE A 180 -2.38 8.98 -16.80
N GLY A 181 -2.57 7.75 -16.32
CA GLY A 181 -1.65 7.15 -15.34
C GLY A 181 -0.21 7.06 -15.84
N MET A 182 0.01 6.75 -17.12
CA MET A 182 1.35 6.72 -17.72
C MET A 182 1.97 8.12 -17.84
N LEU A 183 1.17 9.13 -18.18
CA LEU A 183 1.63 10.52 -18.27
C LEU A 183 2.01 11.08 -16.90
N VAL A 184 1.17 10.82 -15.88
CA VAL A 184 1.41 11.29 -14.51
C VAL A 184 2.61 10.59 -13.88
N TYR A 185 2.73 9.26 -14.08
CA TYR A 185 3.70 8.48 -13.33
C TYR A 185 5.01 8.23 -14.08
N GLY A 186 5.02 8.28 -15.42
CA GLY A 186 6.16 7.89 -16.24
C GLY A 186 7.42 8.70 -15.95
N GLU A 187 7.31 10.02 -15.94
CA GLU A 187 8.44 10.94 -15.75
C GLU A 187 9.05 10.82 -14.35
N ILE A 188 8.20 10.70 -13.33
CA ILE A 188 8.62 10.71 -11.92
C ILE A 188 9.17 9.35 -11.47
N ARG A 189 8.56 8.25 -11.95
CA ARG A 189 8.92 6.89 -11.52
C ARG A 189 10.36 6.55 -11.85
N GLU A 190 10.87 6.99 -13.00
CA GLU A 190 12.23 6.67 -13.44
C GLU A 190 13.29 7.20 -12.46
N LYS A 191 13.24 8.49 -12.10
CA LYS A 191 14.14 9.07 -11.08
C LYS A 191 14.07 8.31 -9.77
N GLY A 192 12.86 8.05 -9.28
CA GLY A 192 12.65 7.27 -8.06
C GLY A 192 13.27 5.87 -8.16
N LEU A 193 13.09 5.17 -9.29
CA LEU A 193 13.66 3.86 -9.55
C LEU A 193 15.19 3.85 -9.64
N LEU A 194 15.80 4.96 -10.03
CA LEU A 194 17.26 5.15 -10.05
C LEU A 194 17.82 5.60 -8.69
N GLY A 195 16.95 5.87 -7.71
CA GLY A 195 17.33 6.30 -6.36
C GLY A 195 17.56 7.80 -6.25
N GLU A 196 17.13 8.56 -7.24
CA GLU A 196 17.18 10.02 -7.22
C GLU A 196 15.97 10.59 -6.47
N PRO A 197 16.15 11.64 -5.66
CA PRO A 197 15.03 12.30 -5.02
C PRO A 197 14.13 12.96 -6.06
N VAL A 198 12.83 12.84 -5.86
CA VAL A 198 11.79 13.57 -6.59
C VAL A 198 11.31 14.68 -5.69
N THR A 199 11.40 15.93 -6.15
CA THR A 199 10.87 17.06 -5.39
C THR A 199 9.38 17.25 -5.64
N ASN A 200 8.68 17.90 -4.69
CA ASN A 200 7.26 18.23 -4.87
C ASN A 200 7.05 19.16 -6.10
N ASP A 201 8.00 20.04 -6.40
CA ASP A 201 7.94 20.93 -7.56
C ASP A 201 8.06 20.17 -8.88
N GLU A 202 8.95 19.18 -8.95
CA GLU A 202 9.09 18.29 -10.11
C GLU A 202 7.78 17.51 -10.34
N LEU A 203 7.21 16.99 -9.26
CA LEU A 203 5.97 16.23 -9.27
C LEU A 203 4.79 17.08 -9.74
N ALA A 204 4.58 18.25 -9.14
CA ALA A 204 3.51 19.17 -9.52
C ALA A 204 3.66 19.62 -10.98
N SER A 205 4.89 19.86 -11.43
CA SER A 205 5.17 20.23 -12.81
C SER A 205 4.86 19.11 -13.81
N ALA A 206 5.22 17.87 -13.47
CA ALA A 206 4.91 16.68 -14.28
C ALA A 206 3.40 16.46 -14.39
N VAL A 207 2.67 16.54 -13.27
CA VAL A 207 1.21 16.42 -13.25
C VAL A 207 0.56 17.50 -14.10
N LYS A 208 0.98 18.77 -13.96
CA LYS A 208 0.44 19.87 -14.77
C LYS A 208 0.67 19.65 -16.27
N ARG A 209 1.84 19.14 -16.68
CA ARG A 209 2.11 18.78 -18.08
C ARG A 209 1.21 17.63 -18.54
N ALA A 210 1.05 16.60 -17.71
CA ALA A 210 0.21 15.44 -17.99
C ALA A 210 -1.25 15.84 -18.20
N VAL A 211 -1.83 16.64 -17.29
CA VAL A 211 -3.21 17.14 -17.38
C VAL A 211 -3.40 17.98 -18.63
N LYS A 212 -2.50 18.93 -18.89
CA LYS A 212 -2.56 19.77 -20.09
C LYS A 212 -2.55 18.93 -21.37
N LEU A 213 -1.61 17.98 -21.48
CA LEU A 213 -1.51 17.11 -22.66
C LEU A 213 -2.75 16.23 -22.80
N PHE A 214 -3.22 15.65 -21.70
CA PHE A 214 -4.38 14.78 -21.67
C PHE A 214 -5.65 15.52 -22.11
N LEU A 215 -5.94 16.67 -21.51
CA LEU A 215 -7.09 17.48 -21.88
C LEU A 215 -6.97 18.04 -23.29
N THR A 216 -5.77 18.39 -23.77
CA THR A 216 -5.60 18.84 -25.16
C THR A 216 -5.86 17.69 -26.15
N GLY A 217 -5.42 16.47 -25.82
CA GLY A 217 -5.61 15.29 -26.66
C GLY A 217 -7.05 14.78 -26.73
N TYR A 218 -7.83 15.01 -25.66
CA TYR A 218 -9.23 14.59 -25.54
C TYR A 218 -10.24 15.75 -25.60
N ALA A 219 -9.79 16.99 -25.76
CA ALA A 219 -10.67 18.11 -26.02
C ALA A 219 -11.33 17.91 -27.37
N THR A 220 -12.63 18.20 -27.42
CA THR A 220 -13.40 18.32 -28.66
C THR A 220 -12.58 19.19 -29.62
N MET A 221 -12.09 18.62 -30.73
CA MET A 221 -11.60 19.47 -31.81
C MET A 221 -12.80 20.30 -32.24
N ARG A 222 -12.87 21.57 -31.84
CA ARG A 222 -13.82 22.53 -32.40
C ARG A 222 -13.56 22.56 -33.91
N ARG A 223 -14.35 21.78 -34.65
CA ARG A 223 -14.49 21.93 -36.09
C ARG A 223 -15.39 23.13 -36.37
#